data_AF-A0A1N7STD1-F1
#
_entry.id   AF-A0A1N7STD1-F1
#
_cell.length_a   1.000
_cell.length_b   1.000
_cell.length_c   1.000
_cell.angle_alpha   90.00
_cell.angle_beta   90.00
_cell.angle_gamma   90.00
#
_symmetry.space_group_name_H-M   'P 1'
#
loop_
_entity.id
_entity.type
_entity.pdbx_description
1 polymer ?
#
loop_
_entity_poly.entity_id
_entity_poly.type
_entity_poly.pdbx_seq_one_letter_code
_entity_poly.pdbx_strand_id
1 'polypeptide(L)' 'MATLEAFRTVLDDARTPEIIRNHIIDSLQYALRNHGQIFTSKEVEWLPKWDDARIPLAAARELQKRTAQDAQ' A
#
# COMPACT_ATOMS: atom_id res chain seq x y z
N MET A 1 -5.65 -6.34 8.16
CA MET A 1 -6.37 -5.04 8.18
C MET A 1 -5.93 -4.12 9.31
N ALA A 2 -5.96 -4.52 10.60
CA ALA A 2 -5.60 -3.63 11.72
C ALA A 2 -4.28 -2.83 11.56
N THR A 3 -3.24 -3.46 10.98
CA THR A 3 -1.94 -2.80 10.75
C THR A 3 -1.99 -1.68 9.70
N LEU A 4 -2.64 -1.92 8.55
CA LEU A 4 -2.74 -0.90 7.50
C LEU A 4 -3.68 0.25 7.93
N GLU A 5 -4.69 -0.05 8.72
CA GLU A 5 -5.55 0.97 9.35
C GLU A 5 -4.78 1.85 10.32
N ALA A 6 -3.91 1.26 11.15
CA ALA A 6 -3.03 2.02 12.03
C ALA A 6 -2.10 2.97 11.23
N PHE A 7 -1.52 2.49 10.12
CA PHE A 7 -0.72 3.34 9.24
C PHE A 7 -1.55 4.44 8.58
N ARG A 8 -2.77 4.16 8.13
CA ARG A 8 -3.67 5.18 7.58
C ARG A 8 -3.94 6.28 8.61
N THR A 9 -4.22 5.93 9.86
CA THR A 9 -4.41 6.91 10.95
C THR A 9 -3.18 7.79 11.16
N VAL A 10 -1.98 7.20 11.16
CA VAL A 10 -0.73 7.96 11.29
C VAL A 10 -0.49 8.88 10.08
N LEU A 11 -0.85 8.43 8.88
CA LEU A 11 -0.74 9.21 7.65
C LEU A 11 -1.79 10.33 7.52
N ASP A 12 -2.89 10.24 8.26
CA ASP A 12 -3.97 11.25 8.27
C ASP A 12 -3.75 12.31 9.37
N ASP A 13 -3.14 11.93 10.50
CA ASP A 13 -2.86 12.86 11.61
C ASP A 13 -1.87 13.95 11.20
N ALA A 14 -2.32 15.20 11.12
CA ALA A 14 -1.51 16.37 10.75
C ALA A 14 -0.24 16.58 11.61
N ARG A 15 -0.21 16.05 12.83
CA ARG A 15 0.94 16.14 13.75
C ARG A 15 2.06 15.16 13.40
N THR A 16 1.80 14.17 12.56
CA THR A 16 2.83 13.22 12.12
C THR A 16 3.89 13.94 11.29
N PRO A 17 5.18 13.85 11.70
CA PRO A 17 6.28 14.42 10.93
C PRO A 17 6.35 13.84 9.52
N GLU A 18 6.69 14.67 8.53
CA GLU A 18 6.80 14.26 7.13
C GLU A 18 7.77 13.09 6.91
N ILE A 19 8.86 13.03 7.67
CA ILE A 19 9.83 11.92 7.60
C ILE A 19 9.18 10.57 7.92
N ILE A 20 8.26 10.54 8.89
CA ILE A 20 7.55 9.31 9.26
C ILE A 20 6.53 8.94 8.19
N ARG A 21 5.80 9.93 7.65
CA ARG A 21 4.86 9.68 6.55
C ARG A 21 5.58 9.09 5.35
N ASN A 22 6.67 9.72 4.92
CA ASN A 22 7.47 9.24 3.80
C ASN A 22 8.03 7.84 4.06
N HIS A 23 8.54 7.59 5.26
CA HIS A 23 9.05 6.26 5.61
C HIS A 23 7.98 5.16 5.52
N ILE A 24 6.75 5.42 5.99
CA ILE A 24 5.63 4.47 5.88
C ILE A 24 5.29 4.25 4.40
N ILE A 25 5.16 5.32 3.61
CA ILE A 25 4.79 5.23 2.20
C ILE A 25 5.85 4.47 1.40
N ASP A 26 7.14 4.80 1.57
CA ASP A 26 8.24 4.15 0.86
C ASP A 26 8.36 2.67 1.26
N SER A 27 8.18 2.35 2.55
CA SER A 27 8.18 0.96 3.03
C SER A 27 7.03 0.15 2.44
N LEU A 28 5.81 0.72 2.40
CA LEU A 28 4.65 0.08 1.80
C LEU A 28 4.83 -0.11 0.28
N GLN A 29 5.35 0.91 -0.41
CA GLN A 29 5.66 0.81 -1.84
C GLN A 29 6.68 -0.30 -2.11
N TYR A 30 7.74 -0.39 -1.31
CA TYR A 30 8.74 -1.46 -1.43
C TYR A 30 8.12 -2.84 -1.18
N ALA A 31 7.32 -2.98 -0.12
CA ALA A 31 6.66 -4.24 0.21
C ALA A 31 5.69 -4.69 -0.89
N LEU A 32 4.87 -3.78 -1.43
CA LEU A 32 3.97 -4.08 -2.54
C LEU A 32 4.72 -4.52 -3.81
N ARG A 33 5.87 -3.92 -4.09
CA ARG A 33 6.65 -4.24 -5.30
C ARG A 33 7.37 -5.58 -5.24
N ASN A 34 7.92 -5.93 -4.08
CA ASN A 34 8.85 -7.06 -3.90
C ASN A 34 8.24 -8.24 -3.16
N HIS A 35 7.27 -7.97 -2.29
CA HIS A 35 6.63 -8.96 -1.43
C HIS A 35 5.10 -8.87 -1.53
N GLY A 36 4.57 -8.54 -2.71
CA GLY A 36 3.13 -8.37 -2.93
C GLY A 36 2.28 -9.53 -2.40
N GLN A 37 2.78 -10.76 -2.43
CA GLN A 37 2.12 -11.96 -1.91
C GLN A 37 1.80 -11.95 -0.40
N ILE A 38 2.45 -11.11 0.40
CA ILE A 38 2.15 -11.01 1.84
C ILE A 38 0.85 -10.26 2.12
N PHE A 39 0.35 -9.49 1.14
CA PHE A 39 -0.90 -8.74 1.25
C PHE A 39 -2.08 -9.58 0.79
N THR A 40 -3.16 -9.58 1.56
CA THR A 40 -4.41 -10.19 1.12
C THR A 40 -5.03 -9.39 -0.04
N SER A 41 -5.85 -10.02 -0.88
CA SER A 41 -6.50 -9.31 -2.01
C SER A 41 -7.27 -8.07 -1.55
N LYS A 42 -8.02 -8.19 -0.45
CA LYS A 42 -8.76 -7.07 0.15
C LYS A 42 -7.88 -5.89 0.56
N GLU A 43 -6.67 -6.16 1.04
CA GLU A 43 -5.72 -5.11 1.44
C GLU A 43 -5.14 -4.40 0.22
N VAL A 44 -4.79 -5.15 -0.83
CA VAL A 44 -4.33 -4.56 -2.10
C VAL A 44 -5.44 -3.76 -2.78
N GLU A 45 -6.69 -4.19 -2.70
CA GLU A 45 -7.85 -3.43 -3.21
C GLU A 45 -8.17 -2.16 -2.40
N TRP A 46 -7.74 -2.11 -1.13
CA TRP A 46 -7.98 -0.96 -0.26
C TRP A 46 -6.93 0.15 -0.42
N LEU A 47 -5.67 -0.23 -0.67
CA LEU A 47 -4.54 0.70 -0.82
C LEU A 47 -4.71 1.80 -1.90
N PRO A 48 -5.35 1.56 -3.07
CA PRO A 48 -5.65 2.60 -4.05
C PRO A 48 -6.53 3.75 -3.57
N LYS A 49 -7.23 3.58 -2.44
CA LYS A 49 -8.08 4.62 -1.84
C LYS A 49 -7.29 5.60 -0.97
N TRP A 50 -5.99 5.39 -0.81
CA TRP A 50 -5.12 6.24 0.00
C TRP A 50 -4.71 7.49 -0.80
N ASP A 51 -4.59 8.61 -0.10
CA ASP A 51 -4.40 9.94 -0.70
C ASP A 51 -3.03 10.10 -1.41
N ASP A 52 -1.99 9.41 -0.95
CA ASP A 52 -0.65 9.52 -1.52
C ASP A 52 -0.53 8.73 -2.84
N ALA A 53 -0.30 9.43 -3.95
CA ALA A 53 -0.23 8.87 -5.31
C ALA A 53 0.78 7.72 -5.49
N ARG A 54 1.78 7.57 -4.61
CA ARG A 54 2.77 6.48 -4.67
C ARG A 54 2.18 5.13 -4.30
N ILE A 55 1.15 5.10 -3.44
CA ILE A 55 0.50 3.87 -2.97
C ILE A 55 -0.45 3.28 -4.04
N PRO A 56 -1.39 4.04 -4.64
CA PRO A 56 -2.25 3.53 -5.71
C PRO A 56 -1.45 3.00 -6.90
N LEU A 57 -0.35 3.66 -7.28
CA LEU A 57 0.50 3.19 -8.37
C LEU A 57 1.14 1.81 -8.08
N ALA A 58 1.59 1.61 -6.84
CA ALA A 58 2.20 0.34 -6.43
C ALA A 58 1.15 -0.77 -6.31
N ALA A 59 -0.01 -0.46 -5.71
CA ALA A 59 -1.11 -1.40 -5.56
C ALA A 59 -1.71 -1.83 -6.91
N ALA A 60 -1.91 -0.90 -7.85
CA ALA A 60 -2.42 -1.21 -9.19
C ALA A 60 -1.48 -2.15 -9.96
N ARG A 61 -0.16 -1.95 -9.83
CA ARG A 61 0.84 -2.87 -10.42
C ARG A 61 0.77 -4.26 -9.82
N GLU A 62 0.59 -4.36 -8.50
CA GLU A 62 0.46 -5.65 -7.83
C GLU A 62 -0.84 -6.37 -8.24
N LEU A 63 -1.97 -5.66 -8.34
CA LEU A 63 -3.22 -6.22 -8.86
C LEU A 63 -3.03 -6.76 -10.28
N GLN A 64 -2.40 -5.98 -11.16
CA GLN A 64 -2.13 -6.41 -12.52
C GLN A 64 -1.24 -7.66 -12.58
N LYS A 65 -0.20 -7.75 -11.73
CA LYS A 65 0.63 -8.96 -11.63
C LYS A 65 -0.19 -10.19 -11.25
N ARG A 66 -1.08 -10.06 -10.27
CA ARG A 66 -1.95 -11.16 -9.82
C ARG A 66 -2.91 -11.61 -10.92
N THR A 67 -3.56 -10.67 -11.61
CA THR A 67 -4.44 -10.99 -12.75
C THR A 67 -3.66 -11.69 -13.88
N ALA A 68 -2.41 -11.32 -14.11
CA ALA A 68 -1.56 -11.99 -15.10
C ALA A 68 -1.15 -13.40 -14.66
N GLN A 69 -0.97 -13.65 -13.35
CA GLN A 69 -0.65 -14.97 -12.80
C GLN A 69 -1.85 -15.92 -12.77
N ASP A 70 -3.06 -15.42 -12.49
CA ASP A 70 -4.30 -16.21 -12.51
C ASP A 70 -4.78 -16.55 -13.94
N ALA A 71 -4.28 -15.85 -14.97
CA ALA A 71 -4.62 -16.08 -16.38
C ALA A 71 -3.75 -17.16 -17.06
N GLN A 72 -2.93 -17.89 -16.29
CA GLN A 72 -1.96 -18.88 -16.76
C GLN A 72 -2.28 -20.28 -16.22
#